data_AF-A0A938B1C9-F1
#
_entry.id   AF-A0A938B1C9-F1
#
_cell.length_a   1.000
_cell.length_b   1.000
_cell.length_c   1.000
_cell.angle_alpha   90.00
_cell.angle_beta   90.00
_cell.angle_gamma   90.00
#
_symmetry.space_group_name_H-M   'P 1'
#
loop_
_entity.id
_entity.type
_entity.pdbx_description
1 polymer ?
#
loop_
_entity_poly.entity_id
_entity_poly.type
_entity_poly.pdbx_seq_one_letter_code
_entity_poly.pdbx_strand_id
1 'polypeptide(L)'
;MHEQSVIDALVKKILNIAKKENAQLVTKVKVRLGAFCHMDEGHFKEHFIISAAGTIAQDAIIEAELSNDEHDENAHFVTLLSIDVTS
;
A
#
# COMPACT_ATOMS: atom_id res chain seq x y z
N MET A 1 15.95 -0.64 5.06
CA MET A 1 16.21 -0.24 3.65
C MET A 1 15.38 -1.07 2.66
N HIS A 2 15.24 -2.39 2.80
CA HIS A 2 14.48 -3.21 1.85
C HIS A 2 12.96 -2.93 1.88
N GLU A 3 12.35 -2.90 3.07
CA GLU A 3 10.90 -2.71 3.27
C GLU A 3 10.40 -1.31 2.90
N GLN A 4 11.12 -0.26 3.33
CA GLN A 4 10.78 1.12 2.99
C GLN A 4 10.80 1.34 1.45
N SER A 5 11.75 0.74 0.74
CA SER A 5 11.81 0.86 -0.73
C SER A 5 10.63 0.20 -1.43
N VAL A 6 10.10 -0.91 -0.89
CA VAL A 6 8.89 -1.56 -1.40
C VAL A 6 7.68 -0.62 -1.23
N ILE A 7 7.54 -0.01 -0.05
CA ILE A 7 6.42 0.88 0.23
C ILE A 7 6.51 2.20 -0.55
N ASP A 8 7.71 2.76 -0.72
CA ASP A 8 7.91 3.95 -1.55
C ASP A 8 7.50 3.70 -3.01
N ALA A 9 7.86 2.55 -3.55
CA ALA A 9 7.43 2.14 -4.90
C ALA A 9 5.90 1.94 -4.98
N LEU A 10 5.29 1.38 -3.93
CA LEU A 10 3.84 1.21 -3.83
C LEU A 10 3.11 2.55 -3.78
N VAL A 11 3.55 3.49 -2.94
CA VAL A 11 2.96 4.84 -2.85
C VAL A 11 3.09 5.55 -4.19
N LYS A 12 4.25 5.50 -4.86
CA LYS A 12 4.42 6.04 -6.22
C LYS A 12 3.45 5.43 -7.22
N LYS A 13 3.20 4.11 -7.14
CA LYS A 13 2.21 3.43 -7.98
C LYS A 13 0.80 3.96 -7.70
N ILE A 14 0.40 4.08 -6.44
CA ILE A 14 -0.91 4.62 -6.02
C ILE A 14 -1.11 6.03 -6.55
N LEU A 15 -0.13 6.92 -6.36
CA LEU A 15 -0.20 8.31 -6.83
C LEU A 15 -0.32 8.39 -8.36
N ASN A 16 0.38 7.51 -9.09
CA ASN A 16 0.26 7.45 -10.55
C ASN A 16 -1.13 6.98 -11.00
N ILE A 17 -1.75 6.02 -10.29
CA ILE A 17 -3.12 5.58 -10.58
C ILE A 17 -4.11 6.72 -10.28
N ALA A 18 -4.03 7.31 -9.09
CA ALA A 18 -4.89 8.43 -8.67
C ALA A 18 -4.78 9.63 -9.63
N LYS A 19 -3.58 9.96 -10.10
CA LYS A 19 -3.36 11.01 -11.09
C LYS A 19 -4.05 10.72 -12.42
N LYS A 20 -4.04 9.46 -12.90
CA LYS A 20 -4.71 9.07 -14.15
C LYS A 20 -6.24 9.23 -14.04
N GLU A 21 -6.77 8.96 -12.85
CA GLU A 21 -8.20 9.12 -12.54
C GLU A 21 -8.59 10.58 -12.20
N ASN A 22 -7.64 11.54 -12.26
CA ASN A 22 -7.85 12.92 -11.83
C ASN A 22 -8.40 13.03 -10.40
N ALA A 23 -7.97 12.13 -9.52
CA ALA A 23 -8.36 12.14 -8.11
C ALA A 23 -7.73 13.32 -7.36
N GLN A 24 -8.51 13.94 -6.49
CA GLN A 24 -8.04 14.95 -5.54
C GLN A 24 -7.47 14.33 -4.26
N LEU A 25 -8.01 13.17 -3.86
CA LEU A 25 -7.60 12.48 -2.63
C LEU A 25 -7.68 10.96 -2.80
N VAL A 26 -6.77 10.24 -2.14
CA VAL A 26 -6.88 8.80 -1.90
C VAL A 26 -7.40 8.61 -0.49
N THR A 27 -8.59 8.03 -0.35
CA THR A 27 -9.28 7.87 0.95
C THR A 27 -9.04 6.52 1.57
N LYS A 28 -8.77 5.49 0.76
CA LYS A 28 -8.53 4.13 1.23
C LYS A 28 -7.52 3.42 0.35
N VAL A 29 -6.65 2.62 0.97
CA VAL A 29 -5.72 1.73 0.29
C VAL A 29 -5.86 0.35 0.89
N LYS A 30 -6.22 -0.62 0.04
CA LYS A 30 -6.32 -2.02 0.43
C LYS A 30 -5.15 -2.80 -0.15
N VAL A 31 -4.41 -3.48 0.72
CA VAL A 31 -3.26 -4.31 0.34
C VAL A 31 -3.37 -5.71 0.92
N ARG A 32 -2.71 -6.65 0.26
CA ARG A 32 -2.43 -7.98 0.78
C ARG A 32 -0.94 -8.12 1.06
N LEU A 33 -0.60 -8.55 2.25
CA LEU A 33 0.75 -8.90 2.66
C LEU A 33 0.89 -10.42 2.46
N GLY A 34 1.86 -10.86 1.67
CA GLY A 34 2.09 -12.29 1.46
C GLY A 34 2.50 -13.01 2.76
N ALA A 35 2.25 -14.33 2.84
CA ALA A 35 2.51 -15.15 4.03
C ALA A 35 3.97 -15.13 4.53
N PHE A 36 4.91 -14.87 3.63
CA PHE A 36 6.34 -14.73 3.89
C PHE A 36 6.86 -13.31 3.72
N CYS A 37 5.95 -12.33 3.56
CA CYS A 37 6.32 -10.94 3.71
C CYS A 37 6.59 -10.73 5.20
N HIS A 38 7.84 -10.44 5.58
CA HIS A 38 8.26 -10.20 6.97
C HIS A 38 7.66 -8.90 7.57
N MET A 39 6.48 -8.49 7.10
CA MET A 39 5.81 -7.24 7.40
C MET A 39 4.37 -7.56 7.80
N ASP A 40 3.96 -7.09 8.97
CA ASP A 40 2.58 -7.08 9.41
C ASP A 40 1.91 -5.73 9.11
N GLU A 41 0.60 -5.66 9.39
CA GLU A 41 -0.21 -4.46 9.17
C GLU A 41 0.37 -3.21 9.87
N GLY A 42 0.89 -3.35 11.10
CA GLY A 42 1.43 -2.23 11.87
C GLY A 42 2.68 -1.64 11.22
N HIS A 43 3.66 -2.50 10.92
CA HIS A 43 4.88 -2.08 10.23
C HIS A 43 4.57 -1.49 8.84
N PHE A 44 3.63 -2.08 8.09
CA PHE A 44 3.21 -1.52 6.80
C PHE A 44 2.63 -0.11 6.97
N LYS A 45 1.75 0.10 7.96
CA LYS A 45 1.13 1.40 8.23
C LYS A 45 2.16 2.47 8.59
N GLU A 46 3.11 2.17 9.48
CA GLU A 46 4.15 3.14 9.87
C GLU A 46 4.96 3.61 8.65
N HIS A 47 5.45 2.67 7.85
CA HIS A 47 6.22 2.98 6.66
C HIS A 47 5.37 3.70 5.59
N PHE A 48 4.10 3.33 5.44
CA PHE A 48 3.19 3.99 4.51
C PHE A 48 2.98 5.46 4.89
N ILE A 49 2.74 5.76 6.17
CA ILE A 49 2.55 7.14 6.66
C ILE A 49 3.78 7.99 6.32
N ILE A 50 4.99 7.45 6.52
CA ILE A 50 6.24 8.15 6.19
C ILE A 50 6.35 8.41 4.68
N SER A 51 6.07 7.41 3.84
CA SER A 51 6.18 7.55 2.39
C SER A 51 5.06 8.38 1.76
N ALA A 52 3.86 8.38 2.34
CA ALA A 52 2.71 9.10 1.85
C ALA A 52 2.63 10.56 2.36
N ALA A 53 3.46 10.92 3.35
CA ALA A 53 3.48 12.28 3.91
C ALA A 53 3.65 13.36 2.84
N GLY A 54 2.77 14.37 2.86
CA GLY A 54 2.78 15.47 1.89
C GLY A 54 2.21 15.11 0.51
N THR A 55 1.56 13.96 0.38
CA THR A 55 0.89 13.52 -0.85
C THR A 55 -0.62 13.43 -0.66
N ILE A 56 -1.38 13.25 -1.74
CA ILE A 56 -2.85 13.06 -1.69
C ILE A 56 -3.29 11.74 -1.00
N ALA A 57 -2.34 10.90 -0.58
CA ALA A 57 -2.59 9.64 0.12
C ALA A 57 -2.17 9.67 1.60
N GLN A 58 -1.72 10.82 2.13
CA GLN A 58 -1.20 10.92 3.50
C GLN A 58 -2.21 10.52 4.59
N ASP A 59 -3.50 10.75 4.35
CA ASP A 59 -4.61 10.50 5.29
C ASP A 59 -5.45 9.28 4.88
N ALA A 60 -4.94 8.44 3.97
CA ALA A 60 -5.66 7.29 3.48
C ALA A 60 -5.83 6.23 4.58
N ILE A 61 -7.02 5.65 4.67
CA ILE A 61 -7.29 4.51 5.54
C ILE A 61 -6.59 3.28 4.95
N ILE A 62 -5.74 2.64 5.76
CA ILE A 62 -4.99 1.45 5.34
C ILE A 62 -5.68 0.19 5.87
N GLU A 63 -6.09 -0.67 4.93
CA GLU A 63 -6.50 -2.04 5.21
C GLU A 63 -5.43 -3.00 4.67
N ALA A 64 -4.69 -3.64 5.58
CA ALA A 64 -3.69 -4.63 5.21
C ALA A 64 -4.12 -6.02 5.69
N GLU A 65 -4.31 -6.95 4.76
CA GLU A 65 -4.65 -8.33 5.07
C GLU A 65 -3.40 -9.20 4.93
N LEU A 66 -3.00 -9.89 6.00
CA LEU A 66 -1.96 -10.91 5.94
C LEU A 66 -2.54 -12.18 5.31
N SER A 67 -1.96 -12.61 4.21
CA SER A 67 -2.29 -13.88 3.57
C SER A 67 -1.70 -15.03 4.37
N ASN A 68 -2.47 -16.10 4.54
CA ASN A 68 -1.98 -17.37 5.11
C ASN A 68 -1.67 -18.40 4.02
N ASP A 69 -1.78 -18.03 2.75
CA ASP A 69 -1.48 -18.92 1.63
C ASP A 69 0.01 -18.86 1.30
N GLU A 70 0.72 -19.91 1.71
CA GLU A 70 2.15 -20.09 1.48
C GLU A 70 2.48 -20.48 0.02
N HIS A 71 1.48 -20.92 -0.75
CA HIS A 71 1.64 -21.31 -2.15
C HIS A 71 1.26 -20.20 -3.13
N ASP A 72 0.77 -19.05 -2.64
CA ASP A 72 0.48 -17.88 -3.46
C ASP A 72 1.76 -17.39 -4.15
N GLU A 73 1.69 -17.11 -5.44
CA GLU A 73 2.82 -16.59 -6.22
C GLU A 73 3.36 -15.27 -5.64
N ASN A 74 2.52 -14.55 -4.89
CA ASN A 74 2.84 -13.30 -4.21
C ASN A 74 3.13 -13.48 -2.71
N ALA A 75 3.34 -14.70 -2.22
CA ALA A 75 3.57 -14.97 -0.79
C ALA A 75 4.75 -14.16 -0.18
N HIS A 76 5.69 -13.68 -0.99
CA HIS A 76 6.81 -12.84 -0.53
C HIS A 76 6.62 -11.33 -0.72
N PHE A 77 5.52 -10.91 -1.36
CA PHE A 77 5.33 -9.54 -1.82
C PHE A 77 4.13 -8.85 -1.18
N VAL A 78 4.12 -7.52 -1.26
CA VAL A 78 2.95 -6.70 -0.95
C VAL A 78 2.18 -6.43 -2.23
N THR A 79 0.92 -6.85 -2.28
CA THR A 79 0.06 -6.69 -3.44
C THR A 79 -0.97 -5.60 -3.20
N LEU A 80 -1.03 -4.61 -4.07
CA LEU A 80 -2.11 -3.61 -4.08
C LEU A 80 -3.39 -4.26 -4.60
N LEU A 81 -4.44 -4.32 -3.78
CA LEU A 81 -5.74 -4.86 -4.16
C LEU A 81 -6.63 -3.78 -4.78
N SER A 82 -6.79 -2.66 -4.09
CA SER A 82 -7.64 -1.55 -4.54
C SER A 82 -7.25 -0.24 -3.86
N ILE A 83 -7.66 0.87 -4.49
CA ILE A 83 -7.64 2.20 -3.87
C ILE A 83 -9.02 2.85 -4.05
N ASP A 84 -9.49 3.55 -3.03
CA ASP A 84 -10.62 4.46 -3.13
C ASP A 84 -10.12 5.89 -3.28
N VAL A 85 -10.76 6.63 -4.18
CA VAL A 85 -10.39 7.99 -4.52
C VAL A 85 -11.61 8.90 -4.60
N THR A 86 -11.39 10.19 -4.38
CA THR A 86 -12.43 11.22 -4.55
C THR A 86 -11.97 12.26 -5.57
N SER A 87 -12.92 12.78 -6.35
CA SER A 87 -12.70 13.79 -7.41
C SER A 87 -13.24 15.17 -7.02
#